data_AF-A0A924PZY5-F1
#
_entry.id   AF-A0A924PZY5-F1
#
_cell.length_a   1.000
_cell.length_b   1.000
_cell.length_c   1.000
_cell.angle_alpha   90.00
_cell.angle_beta   90.00
_cell.angle_gamma   90.00
#
_symmetry.space_group_name_H-M   'P 1'
#
loop_
_entity.id
_entity.type
_entity.pdbx_description
1 polymer ?
#
loop_
_entity_poly.entity_id
_entity_poly.type
_entity_poly.pdbx_seq_one_letter_code
_entity_poly.pdbx_strand_id
1 'polypeptide(L)'
;MKPAIPELVLIPDGDDNTDYSTVRAVGIAFAHAGIHLSDIGEHTGQPVMAFPAIVCSSFAIELLLKFFIKVDRADQALPPQKRIEGHQLDVLWRRLSPAHQALVVSRFGNPQGIPVKDVKPAHVKQFVDALQRVGRQPFVTWRYPHEIEAVAFMSHVGVSEVVSALGHAADQVMRDKNAAGYDQPFEPVDINASPNSSQDRSAELTRPPLTDSDGVPLLNGSEPILLDLPSPLREVPVTVAYHFSELLDAIRFNVEFMDIAYARLRNELTQVALDPPPGDQISSMSARLLHDAWSYVDALARFENAYKRLVTRPADPTPTVPPLEGVCAPFHALLELRGKGLPLAETGESAPERVFTELSWMTAVKLRPQVVAWRCVLRAGTLYEEPEPPKEPVLTTLDFPTDAVVLSIGETRANLSTSRRHIALRIRHLEEQITQLFSQEPHSRVFTASDSLTRRSFVQDPRL
;
A
#
# COMPACT_ATOMS: atom_id res chain seq x y z
N MET A 1 -5.61 21.19 -9.62
CA MET A 1 -5.04 19.83 -9.67
C MET A 1 -5.93 18.91 -8.84
N LYS A 2 -6.50 17.85 -9.43
CA LYS A 2 -7.13 16.76 -8.66
C LYS A 2 -6.02 15.88 -8.07
N PRO A 3 -6.19 15.28 -6.88
CA PRO A 3 -5.19 14.38 -6.31
C PRO A 3 -4.91 13.19 -7.26
N ALA A 4 -3.63 12.84 -7.43
CA ALA A 4 -3.15 11.79 -8.35
C ALA A 4 -3.29 10.37 -7.77
N ILE A 5 -3.62 10.26 -6.48
CA ILE A 5 -4.09 9.03 -5.86
C ILE A 5 -5.62 9.17 -5.82
N PRO A 6 -6.40 8.21 -6.37
CA PRO A 6 -7.82 8.09 -6.01
C PRO A 6 -7.96 8.17 -4.49
N GLU A 7 -9.13 8.52 -3.96
CA GLU A 7 -9.47 8.29 -2.53
C GLU A 7 -9.41 6.77 -2.25
N LEU A 8 -8.21 6.21 -2.19
CA LEU A 8 -7.91 4.77 -2.11
C LEU A 8 -7.87 4.28 -0.66
N VAL A 9 -8.14 5.19 0.28
CA VAL A 9 -8.54 4.82 1.62
C VAL A 9 -9.99 5.27 1.72
N LEU A 10 -10.92 4.31 1.64
CA LEU A 10 -12.26 4.46 2.21
C LEU A 10 -12.08 4.59 3.72
N ILE A 11 -11.55 5.73 4.17
CA ILE A 11 -11.81 6.16 5.53
C ILE A 11 -13.30 6.45 5.52
N PRO A 12 -14.08 5.87 6.44
CA PRO A 12 -15.47 6.22 6.56
C PRO A 12 -15.60 7.68 6.99
N ASP A 13 -15.55 8.55 5.98
CA ASP A 13 -16.04 9.93 5.99
C ASP A 13 -17.57 9.95 5.98
N GLY A 14 -18.21 8.77 5.97
CA GLY A 14 -19.64 8.62 6.10
C GLY A 14 -20.17 9.42 7.28
N ASP A 15 -21.36 9.98 7.06
CA ASP A 15 -22.21 10.66 8.05
C ASP A 15 -22.63 9.72 9.21
N ASP A 16 -21.88 8.67 9.52
CA ASP A 16 -22.17 7.82 10.65
C ASP A 16 -21.14 8.06 11.77
N ASN A 17 -21.64 8.64 12.87
CA ASN A 17 -20.86 8.80 14.09
C ASN A 17 -20.61 7.45 14.78
N THR A 18 -21.30 6.37 14.39
CA THR A 18 -21.12 5.04 14.96
C THR A 18 -19.91 4.28 14.39
N ASP A 19 -19.36 4.74 13.27
CA ASP A 19 -18.22 4.09 12.62
C ASP A 19 -16.86 4.49 13.20
N TYR A 20 -16.80 4.74 14.51
CA TYR A 20 -15.54 5.03 15.19
C TYR A 20 -14.65 3.78 15.27
N SER A 21 -15.22 2.57 15.31
CA SER A 21 -14.46 1.31 15.36
C SER A 21 -13.59 1.11 14.12
N THR A 22 -14.13 1.40 12.92
CA THR A 22 -13.35 1.30 11.67
C THR A 22 -12.26 2.37 11.62
N VAL A 23 -12.56 3.63 11.97
CA VAL A 23 -11.54 4.69 12.02
C VAL A 23 -10.39 4.31 12.94
N ARG A 24 -10.70 3.74 14.12
CA ARG A 24 -9.68 3.20 15.02
C ARG A 24 -8.89 2.06 14.39
N ALA A 25 -9.56 1.05 13.82
CA ALA A 25 -8.89 -0.11 13.24
C ALA A 25 -7.90 0.30 12.14
N VAL A 26 -8.31 1.23 11.25
CA VAL A 26 -7.42 1.79 10.23
C VAL A 26 -6.26 2.56 10.87
N GLY A 27 -6.53 3.40 11.89
CA GLY A 27 -5.50 4.12 12.63
C GLY A 27 -4.44 3.20 13.24
N ILE A 28 -4.87 2.11 13.89
CA ILE A 28 -3.97 1.10 14.49
C ILE A 28 -3.16 0.37 13.41
N ALA A 29 -3.78 0.02 12.28
CA ALA A 29 -3.07 -0.62 11.17
C ALA A 29 -1.94 0.27 10.62
N PHE A 30 -2.19 1.58 10.47
CA PHE A 30 -1.14 2.53 10.07
C PHE A 30 -0.06 2.70 11.14
N ALA A 31 -0.42 2.69 12.43
CA ALA A 31 0.55 2.72 13.52
C ALA A 31 1.51 1.51 13.45
N HIS A 32 0.96 0.31 13.25
CA HIS A 32 1.75 -0.92 13.12
C HIS A 32 2.63 -0.91 11.88
N ALA A 33 2.12 -0.45 10.75
CA ALA A 33 2.90 -0.30 9.53
C ALA A 33 4.10 0.65 9.75
N GLY A 34 3.88 1.77 10.45
CA GLY A 34 4.93 2.71 10.79
C GLY A 34 6.04 2.10 11.66
N ILE A 35 5.67 1.41 12.73
CA ILE A 35 6.61 0.69 13.61
C ILE A 35 7.38 -0.37 12.81
N HIS A 36 6.67 -1.21 12.06
CA HIS A 36 7.28 -2.29 11.28
C HIS A 36 8.29 -1.78 10.24
N LEU A 37 7.96 -0.69 9.52
CA LEU A 37 8.86 -0.07 8.56
C LEU A 37 10.11 0.52 9.25
N SER A 38 9.93 1.15 10.42
CA SER A 38 11.04 1.64 11.22
C SER A 38 11.97 0.51 11.65
N ASP A 39 11.39 -0.59 12.16
CA ASP A 39 12.15 -1.77 12.57
C ASP A 39 12.91 -2.37 11.39
N ILE A 40 12.28 -2.52 10.22
CA ILE A 40 12.97 -2.96 8.99
C ILE A 40 14.14 -2.03 8.68
N GLY A 41 13.92 -0.72 8.69
CA GLY A 41 14.96 0.28 8.41
C GLY A 41 16.15 0.17 9.36
N GLU A 42 15.90 -0.03 10.65
CA GLU A 42 16.93 -0.24 11.67
C GLU A 42 17.70 -1.55 11.46
N HIS A 43 17.00 -2.67 11.28
CA HIS A 43 17.63 -3.98 11.13
C HIS A 43 18.40 -4.15 9.82
N THR A 44 17.91 -3.53 8.74
CA THR A 44 18.55 -3.63 7.40
C THR A 44 19.56 -2.52 7.13
N GLY A 45 19.66 -1.52 8.02
CA GLY A 45 20.47 -0.33 7.79
C GLY A 45 19.99 0.50 6.59
N GLN A 46 18.71 0.40 6.22
CA GLN A 46 18.11 1.11 5.10
C GLN A 46 17.34 2.35 5.58
N PRO A 47 17.98 3.54 5.64
CA PRO A 47 17.34 4.76 6.13
C PRO A 47 16.15 5.22 5.27
N VAL A 48 16.04 4.74 4.02
CA VAL A 48 14.89 5.00 3.13
C VAL A 48 13.56 4.57 3.74
N MET A 49 13.56 3.60 4.66
CA MET A 49 12.34 3.16 5.36
C MET A 49 11.84 4.14 6.42
N ALA A 50 12.65 5.12 6.84
CA ALA A 50 12.27 6.07 7.88
C ALA A 50 11.16 7.04 7.44
N PHE A 51 11.18 7.49 6.18
CA PHE A 51 10.13 8.38 5.66
C PHE A 51 8.75 7.70 5.61
N PRO A 52 8.57 6.53 4.96
CA PRO A 52 7.28 5.85 4.95
C PRO A 52 6.85 5.45 6.38
N ALA A 53 7.78 5.12 7.29
CA ALA A 53 7.48 4.89 8.70
C ALA A 53 6.87 6.13 9.39
N ILE A 54 7.52 7.29 9.26
CA ILE A 54 7.01 8.58 9.77
C ILE A 54 5.66 8.91 9.16
N VAL A 55 5.51 8.67 7.86
CA VAL A 55 4.29 8.94 7.11
C VAL A 55 3.12 8.11 7.65
N CYS A 56 3.28 6.78 7.75
CA CYS A 56 2.28 5.89 8.33
C CYS A 56 1.94 6.26 9.78
N SER A 57 2.95 6.47 10.63
CA SER A 57 2.76 6.83 12.04
C SER A 57 2.06 8.18 12.21
N SER A 58 2.41 9.19 11.41
CA SER A 58 1.76 10.52 11.47
C SER A 58 0.30 10.46 11.04
N PHE A 59 -0.01 9.66 10.02
CA PHE A 59 -1.40 9.45 9.59
C PHE A 59 -2.23 8.73 10.66
N ALA A 60 -1.62 7.76 11.35
CA ALA A 60 -2.27 7.09 12.48
C ALA A 60 -2.68 8.07 13.58
N ILE A 61 -1.86 9.09 13.89
CA ILE A 61 -2.20 10.15 14.86
C ILE A 61 -3.48 10.88 14.44
N GLU A 62 -3.58 11.29 13.17
CA GLU A 62 -4.77 11.98 12.65
C GLU A 62 -6.03 11.11 12.80
N LEU A 63 -5.94 9.84 12.40
CA LEU A 63 -7.06 8.89 12.48
C LEU A 63 -7.49 8.62 13.93
N LEU A 64 -6.54 8.43 14.84
CA LEU A 64 -6.83 8.18 16.24
C LEU A 64 -7.44 9.40 16.93
N LEU A 65 -7.01 10.63 16.59
CA LEU A 65 -7.69 11.84 17.08
C LEU A 65 -9.13 11.95 16.55
N LYS A 66 -9.34 11.64 15.27
CA LYS A 66 -10.70 11.58 14.67
C LYS A 66 -11.57 10.51 15.33
N PHE A 67 -11.01 9.36 15.70
CA PHE A 67 -11.69 8.34 16.48
C PHE A 67 -12.27 8.92 17.78
N PHE A 68 -11.47 9.60 18.61
CA PHE A 68 -11.97 10.17 19.86
C PHE A 68 -13.07 11.21 19.63
N ILE A 69 -12.94 12.05 18.60
CA ILE A 69 -13.98 13.02 18.23
C ILE A 69 -15.28 12.30 17.86
N LYS A 70 -15.22 11.21 17.09
CA LYS A 70 -16.42 10.41 16.75
C LYS A 70 -17.05 9.77 17.99
N VAL A 71 -16.25 9.21 18.90
CA VAL A 71 -16.74 8.67 20.17
C VAL A 71 -17.43 9.74 21.01
N ASP A 72 -16.80 10.91 21.20
CA ASP A 72 -17.38 12.02 21.96
C ASP A 72 -18.74 12.46 21.40
N ARG A 73 -18.88 12.47 20.07
CA ARG A 73 -20.14 12.83 19.41
C ARG A 73 -21.20 11.75 19.54
N ALA A 74 -20.82 10.48 19.40
CA ALA A 74 -21.72 9.35 19.59
C ALA A 74 -22.28 9.35 21.02
N ASP A 75 -21.44 9.63 22.01
CA ASP A 75 -21.81 9.66 23.44
C ASP A 75 -22.75 10.81 23.79
N GLN A 76 -22.63 11.91 23.06
CA GLN A 76 -23.50 13.08 23.19
C GLN A 76 -24.74 13.03 22.28
N ALA A 77 -24.92 11.93 21.52
CA ALA A 77 -25.96 11.78 20.50
C ALA A 77 -26.03 12.98 19.52
N LEU A 78 -24.88 13.58 19.21
CA LEU A 78 -24.82 14.69 18.28
C LEU A 78 -25.06 14.20 16.85
N PRO A 79 -25.70 15.01 15.98
CA PRO A 79 -25.89 14.64 14.59
C PRO A 79 -24.55 14.44 13.89
N PRO A 80 -24.50 13.67 12.80
CA PRO A 80 -23.31 13.53 11.98
C PRO A 80 -22.79 14.89 11.50
N GLN A 81 -21.47 15.05 11.52
CA GLN A 81 -20.85 16.23 10.93
C GLN A 81 -20.34 15.87 9.54
N LYS A 82 -20.98 16.42 8.50
CA LYS A 82 -20.68 16.13 7.09
C LYS A 82 -19.21 16.19 6.71
N ARG A 83 -18.42 16.99 7.42
CA ARG A 83 -16.95 16.96 7.37
C ARG A 83 -16.38 17.38 8.72
N ILE A 84 -15.50 16.55 9.27
CA ILE A 84 -14.56 17.02 10.30
C ILE A 84 -13.51 17.86 9.56
N GLU A 85 -13.84 19.14 9.28
CA GLU A 85 -12.93 20.05 8.59
C GLU A 85 -11.71 20.33 9.47
N GLY A 86 -10.52 20.20 8.88
CA GLY A 86 -9.23 20.44 9.53
C GLY A 86 -8.43 19.16 9.75
N HIS A 87 -7.29 19.06 9.07
CA HIS A 87 -6.28 18.00 9.25
C HIS A 87 -5.16 18.41 10.21
N GLN A 88 -5.28 19.59 10.84
CA GLN A 88 -4.25 20.09 11.76
C GLN A 88 -4.40 19.41 13.11
N LEU A 89 -3.32 18.76 13.57
CA LEU A 89 -3.32 17.93 14.78
C LEU A 89 -3.72 18.72 16.04
N ASP A 90 -3.32 19.99 16.14
CA ASP A 90 -3.67 20.86 17.28
C ASP A 90 -5.16 21.27 17.28
N VAL A 91 -5.77 21.40 16.10
CA VAL A 91 -7.20 21.66 15.96
C VAL A 91 -7.99 20.42 16.35
N LEU A 92 -7.56 19.24 15.89
CA LEU A 92 -8.18 17.96 16.26
C LEU A 92 -8.06 17.71 17.77
N TRP A 93 -6.87 17.91 18.34
CA TRP A 93 -6.64 17.77 19.79
C TRP A 93 -7.59 18.62 20.64
N ARG A 94 -7.78 19.90 20.27
CA ARG A 94 -8.68 20.82 20.96
C ARG A 94 -10.16 20.44 20.89
N ARG A 95 -10.55 19.56 19.97
CA ARG A 95 -11.93 19.07 19.81
C ARG A 95 -12.25 17.87 20.69
N LEU A 96 -11.25 17.18 21.25
CA LEU A 96 -11.49 16.07 22.18
C LEU A 96 -12.14 16.58 23.48
N SER A 97 -13.00 15.76 24.08
CA SER A 97 -13.50 16.03 25.43
C SER A 97 -12.34 16.06 26.45
N PRO A 98 -12.47 16.82 27.56
CA PRO A 98 -11.46 16.82 28.61
C PRO A 98 -11.16 15.43 29.17
N ALA A 99 -12.15 14.53 29.19
CA ALA A 99 -12.00 13.15 29.63
C ALA A 99 -11.07 12.36 28.70
N HIS A 100 -11.26 12.44 27.38
CA HIS A 100 -10.37 11.79 26.42
C HIS A 100 -8.99 12.43 26.38
N GLN A 101 -8.88 13.76 26.49
CA GLN A 101 -7.58 14.42 26.61
C GLN A 101 -6.80 13.92 27.82
N ALA A 102 -7.44 13.83 28.99
CA ALA A 102 -6.82 13.28 30.19
C ALA A 102 -6.42 11.82 30.01
N LEU A 103 -7.28 11.00 29.39
CA LEU A 103 -6.97 9.60 29.10
C LEU A 103 -5.75 9.45 28.21
N VAL A 104 -5.67 10.17 27.09
CA VAL A 104 -4.51 10.14 26.18
C VAL A 104 -3.23 10.58 26.89
N VAL A 105 -3.28 11.71 27.60
CA VAL A 105 -2.13 12.25 28.34
C VAL A 105 -1.68 11.27 29.44
N SER A 106 -2.61 10.55 30.07
CA SER A 106 -2.27 9.54 31.09
C SER A 106 -1.45 8.36 30.56
N ARG A 107 -1.45 8.13 29.24
CA ARG A 107 -0.68 7.05 28.57
C ARG A 107 0.63 7.57 27.95
N PHE A 108 0.81 8.89 27.84
CA PHE A 108 1.98 9.46 27.17
C PHE A 108 3.27 9.25 27.97
N GLY A 109 4.33 8.82 27.28
CA GLY A 109 5.61 8.48 27.90
C GLY A 109 5.58 7.23 28.78
N ASN A 110 4.51 6.41 28.70
CA ASN A 110 4.41 5.15 29.44
C ASN A 110 4.33 3.95 28.49
N PRO A 111 5.44 3.24 28.24
CA PRO A 111 5.46 2.10 27.31
C PRO A 111 4.63 0.92 27.81
N GLN A 112 4.36 0.81 29.11
CA GLN A 112 3.47 -0.23 29.65
C GLN A 112 1.99 0.09 29.45
N GLY A 113 1.69 1.29 28.92
CA GLY A 113 0.33 1.75 28.74
C GLY A 113 -0.45 1.84 30.05
N ILE A 114 0.16 1.92 31.23
CA ILE A 114 -0.56 2.05 32.51
C ILE A 114 -0.97 3.53 32.70
N PRO A 115 -2.24 3.86 33.01
CA PRO A 115 -2.67 5.24 33.09
C PRO A 115 -2.11 5.93 34.35
N VAL A 116 -1.50 7.10 34.18
CA VAL A 116 -1.14 7.98 35.30
C VAL A 116 -2.42 8.52 35.94
N LYS A 117 -2.64 8.22 37.23
CA LYS A 117 -3.88 8.56 37.94
C LYS A 117 -4.11 10.07 38.11
N ASP A 118 -3.05 10.86 38.22
CA ASP A 118 -3.11 12.30 38.45
C ASP A 118 -2.45 13.08 37.30
N VAL A 119 -3.22 13.31 36.23
CA VAL A 119 -2.76 14.08 35.07
C VAL A 119 -2.58 15.55 35.45
N LYS A 120 -1.33 15.98 35.60
CA LYS A 120 -0.95 17.37 35.90
C LYS A 120 -0.94 18.22 34.62
N PRO A 121 -1.13 19.55 34.71
CA PRO A 121 -0.98 20.45 33.55
C PRO A 121 0.36 20.32 32.81
N ALA A 122 1.43 19.95 33.54
CA ALA A 122 2.74 19.69 32.96
C ALA A 122 2.72 18.50 31.98
N HIS A 123 1.97 17.43 32.27
CA HIS A 123 1.84 16.27 31.37
C HIS A 123 1.08 16.65 30.11
N VAL A 124 0.00 17.45 30.24
CA VAL A 124 -0.75 17.95 29.09
C VAL A 124 0.15 18.79 28.18
N LYS A 125 0.94 19.69 28.78
CA LYS A 125 1.91 20.49 28.04
C LYS A 125 2.94 19.62 27.33
N GLN A 126 3.49 18.60 27.98
CA GLN A 126 4.45 17.67 27.37
C GLN A 126 3.86 16.95 26.16
N PHE A 127 2.63 16.42 26.27
CA PHE A 127 1.95 15.77 25.15
C PHE A 127 1.69 16.75 24.00
N VAL A 128 1.19 17.96 24.30
CA VAL A 128 0.92 18.98 23.27
C VAL A 128 2.20 19.43 22.58
N ASP A 129 3.29 19.61 23.32
CA ASP A 129 4.60 19.95 22.77
C ASP A 129 5.09 18.81 21.85
N ALA A 130 4.90 17.55 22.23
CA ALA A 130 5.24 16.40 21.39
C ALA A 130 4.37 16.34 20.12
N LEU A 131 3.06 16.53 20.23
CA LEU A 131 2.13 16.59 19.11
C LEU A 131 2.48 17.71 18.13
N GLN A 132 2.88 18.88 18.63
CA GLN A 132 3.29 20.01 17.79
C GLN A 132 4.61 19.75 17.05
N ARG A 133 5.52 18.93 17.61
CA ARG A 133 6.76 18.52 16.94
C ARG A 133 6.53 17.55 15.79
N VAL A 134 5.43 16.79 15.80
CA VAL A 134 5.00 15.98 14.63
C VAL A 134 4.65 16.89 13.45
N GLY A 135 4.31 18.16 13.70
CA GLY A 135 4.11 19.16 12.66
C GLY A 135 2.69 19.72 12.61
N ARG A 136 2.57 20.87 11.95
CA ARG A 136 1.30 21.61 11.81
C ARG A 136 0.61 21.38 10.47
N GLN A 137 1.30 20.76 9.52
CA GLN A 137 0.75 20.56 8.19
C GLN A 137 -0.17 19.32 8.18
N PRO A 138 -1.31 19.40 7.49
CA PRO A 138 -2.12 18.23 7.15
C PRO A 138 -1.26 17.09 6.63
N PHE A 139 -1.51 15.86 7.04
CA PHE A 139 -0.87 14.72 6.41
C PHE A 139 -1.20 14.64 4.91
N VAL A 140 -2.41 15.07 4.53
CA VAL A 140 -2.87 15.15 3.12
C VAL A 140 -1.96 16.04 2.24
N THR A 141 -1.17 16.94 2.84
CA THR A 141 -0.21 17.78 2.11
C THR A 141 1.18 17.15 1.95
N TRP A 142 1.48 16.04 2.62
CA TRP A 142 2.75 15.31 2.47
C TRP A 142 2.54 14.03 1.68
N ARG A 143 3.00 14.02 0.43
CA ARG A 143 3.00 12.87 -0.46
C ARG A 143 4.40 12.36 -0.70
N TYR A 144 5.38 13.26 -0.66
CA TYR A 144 6.79 12.93 -0.89
C TYR A 144 7.71 13.74 0.04
N PRO A 145 8.94 13.25 0.33
CA PRO A 145 9.89 13.96 1.18
C PRO A 145 10.22 15.37 0.67
N HIS A 146 10.19 15.58 -0.64
CA HIS A 146 10.52 16.85 -1.29
C HIS A 146 9.42 17.91 -1.19
N GLU A 147 8.19 17.54 -0.77
CA GLU A 147 7.10 18.50 -0.55
C GLU A 147 7.22 19.22 0.82
N ILE A 148 8.21 18.86 1.63
CA ILE A 148 8.46 19.46 2.94
C ILE A 148 9.32 20.72 2.77
N GLU A 149 8.69 21.89 2.70
CA GLU A 149 9.36 23.20 2.51
C GLU A 149 10.38 23.54 3.60
N ALA A 150 10.19 23.03 4.83
CA ALA A 150 11.10 23.18 5.94
C ALA A 150 11.24 21.84 6.67
N VAL A 151 12.31 21.10 6.34
CA VAL A 151 12.62 19.81 6.96
C VAL A 151 12.96 20.03 8.43
N ALA A 152 11.94 20.05 9.28
CA ALA A 152 12.12 19.92 10.71
C ALA A 152 12.51 18.45 11.00
N PHE A 153 13.60 18.26 11.76
CA PHE A 153 14.00 16.91 12.17
C PHE A 153 12.87 16.29 13.00
N MET A 154 12.27 15.22 12.45
CA MET A 154 11.24 14.45 13.14
C MET A 154 11.83 13.08 13.48
N SER A 155 11.95 12.80 14.78
CA SER A 155 12.34 11.46 15.24
C SER A 155 11.12 10.55 15.13
N HIS A 156 11.26 9.41 14.44
CA HIS A 156 10.20 8.39 14.40
C HIS A 156 9.83 7.97 15.83
N VAL A 157 10.79 7.86 16.74
CA VAL A 157 10.54 7.59 18.18
C VAL A 157 9.56 8.59 18.77
N GLY A 158 9.71 9.88 18.48
CA GLY A 158 8.80 10.91 18.99
C GLY A 158 7.39 10.81 18.40
N VAL A 159 7.26 10.41 17.13
CA VAL A 159 5.96 10.14 16.50
C VAL A 159 5.33 8.89 17.13
N SER A 160 6.11 7.82 17.30
CA SER A 160 5.67 6.56 17.89
C SER A 160 5.20 6.72 19.34
N GLU A 161 5.83 7.60 20.14
CA GLU A 161 5.36 7.90 21.50
C GLU A 161 3.95 8.52 21.51
N VAL A 162 3.68 9.44 20.59
CA VAL A 162 2.35 10.07 20.45
C VAL A 162 1.32 9.06 19.95
N VAL A 163 1.68 8.26 18.94
CA VAL A 163 0.83 7.19 18.38
C VAL A 163 0.49 6.15 19.44
N SER A 164 1.50 5.68 20.20
CA SER A 164 1.33 4.67 21.24
C SER A 164 0.38 5.16 22.34
N ALA A 165 0.54 6.42 22.78
CA ALA A 165 -0.36 7.02 23.78
C ALA A 165 -1.82 7.09 23.30
N LEU A 166 -2.04 7.54 22.06
CA LEU A 166 -3.36 7.62 21.45
C LEU A 166 -3.98 6.23 21.28
N GLY A 167 -3.19 5.27 20.82
CA GLY A 167 -3.64 3.91 20.61
C GLY A 167 -4.02 3.19 21.90
N HIS A 168 -3.17 3.23 22.94
CA HIS A 168 -3.49 2.69 24.26
C HIS A 168 -4.75 3.30 24.88
N ALA A 169 -4.95 4.60 24.69
CA ALA A 169 -6.17 5.28 25.11
C ALA A 169 -7.39 4.80 24.29
N ALA A 170 -7.24 4.59 22.98
CA ALA A 170 -8.32 4.09 22.13
C ALA A 170 -8.72 2.65 22.48
N ASP A 171 -7.76 1.80 22.82
CA ASP A 171 -7.97 0.44 23.32
C ASP A 171 -8.75 0.41 24.64
N GLN A 172 -8.49 1.37 25.54
CA GLN A 172 -9.26 1.51 26.76
C GLN A 172 -10.71 1.90 26.45
N VAL A 173 -10.93 2.91 25.61
CA VAL A 173 -12.27 3.36 25.22
C VAL A 173 -13.08 2.22 24.62
N MET A 174 -12.49 1.45 23.68
CA MET A 174 -13.19 0.30 23.08
C MET A 174 -13.52 -0.78 24.10
N ARG A 175 -12.62 -1.08 25.05
CA ARG A 175 -12.90 -2.03 26.13
C ARG A 175 -14.05 -1.56 27.02
N ASP A 176 -14.07 -0.29 27.38
CA ASP A 176 -15.12 0.28 28.22
C ASP A 176 -16.48 0.28 27.50
N LYS A 177 -16.49 0.54 26.18
CA LYS A 177 -17.69 0.41 25.33
C LYS A 177 -18.20 -1.02 25.26
N ASN A 178 -17.31 -1.99 25.05
CA ASN A 178 -17.71 -3.39 24.98
C ASN A 178 -18.23 -3.91 26.32
N ALA A 179 -17.61 -3.50 27.43
CA ALA A 179 -18.08 -3.83 28.77
C ALA A 179 -19.48 -3.23 29.07
N ALA A 180 -19.82 -2.10 28.44
CA ALA A 180 -21.15 -1.49 28.52
C ALA A 180 -22.21 -2.17 27.62
N GLY A 181 -21.86 -3.24 26.90
CA GLY A 181 -22.80 -4.02 26.09
C GLY A 181 -22.97 -3.52 24.65
N TYR A 182 -21.97 -2.83 24.08
CA TYR A 182 -21.94 -2.55 22.65
C TYR A 182 -21.50 -3.81 21.87
N ASP A 183 -22.34 -4.25 20.93
CA ASP A 183 -22.44 -5.61 20.33
C ASP A 183 -21.29 -6.12 19.43
N GLN A 184 -20.05 -5.62 19.56
CA GLN A 184 -18.92 -6.17 18.78
C GLN A 184 -17.78 -6.71 19.65
N PRO A 185 -17.59 -8.05 19.71
CA PRO A 185 -16.42 -8.62 20.38
C PRO A 185 -15.15 -8.10 19.69
N PHE A 186 -14.21 -7.61 20.49
CA PHE A 186 -12.97 -6.98 20.05
C PHE A 186 -11.78 -7.65 20.74
N GLU A 187 -10.74 -7.97 19.99
CA GLU A 187 -9.45 -8.43 20.52
C GLU A 187 -8.50 -7.23 20.72
N PRO A 188 -7.96 -7.00 21.93
CA PRO A 188 -6.98 -5.93 22.17
C PRO A 188 -5.76 -6.11 21.27
N VAL A 189 -5.31 -5.00 20.67
CA VAL A 189 -4.17 -4.99 19.76
C VAL A 189 -3.03 -4.25 20.45
N ASP A 190 -2.00 -4.98 20.87
CA ASP A 190 -0.83 -4.37 21.50
C ASP A 190 0.06 -3.72 20.43
N ILE A 191 0.02 -2.39 20.36
CA ILE A 191 0.82 -1.58 19.43
C ILE A 191 2.31 -1.69 19.72
N ASN A 192 2.67 -2.07 20.95
CA ASN A 192 4.05 -2.27 21.36
C ASN A 192 4.49 -3.74 21.22
N ALA A 193 3.59 -4.66 20.85
CA ALA A 193 3.97 -6.02 20.52
C ALA A 193 4.73 -5.97 19.19
N SER A 194 6.06 -6.05 19.28
CA SER A 194 6.91 -6.29 18.13
C SER A 194 6.35 -7.52 17.40
N PRO A 195 6.07 -7.46 16.08
CA PRO A 195 5.44 -8.54 15.36
C PRO A 195 6.37 -9.76 15.34
N ASN A 196 6.26 -10.61 16.37
CA ASN A 196 7.03 -11.83 16.64
C ASN A 196 8.52 -11.80 16.26
N SER A 197 9.37 -11.86 17.30
CA SER A 197 10.80 -12.16 17.27
C SER A 197 11.12 -13.59 16.76
N SER A 198 10.48 -14.06 15.68
CA SER A 198 10.91 -15.25 14.97
C SER A 198 12.21 -14.92 14.21
N GLN A 199 13.29 -15.49 14.74
CA GLN A 199 14.65 -15.63 14.21
C GLN A 199 14.84 -15.40 12.70
N ASP A 200 15.92 -14.69 12.36
CA ASP A 200 16.63 -14.71 11.08
C ASP A 200 15.77 -14.74 9.81
N ARG A 201 15.11 -13.61 9.50
CA ARG A 201 14.58 -13.34 8.14
C ARG A 201 15.48 -12.44 7.30
N SER A 202 16.68 -12.12 7.79
CA SER A 202 17.69 -11.35 7.05
C SER A 202 18.48 -12.20 6.04
N ALA A 203 18.25 -13.52 6.01
CA ALA A 203 18.84 -14.41 5.02
C ALA A 203 18.05 -14.33 3.72
N GLU A 204 18.61 -13.57 2.78
CA GLU A 204 18.40 -13.66 1.34
C GLU A 204 17.03 -13.16 0.83
N LEU A 205 17.07 -12.03 0.11
CA LEU A 205 15.96 -11.47 -0.70
C LEU A 205 15.65 -12.36 -1.93
N THR A 206 15.91 -13.66 -1.84
CA THR A 206 15.41 -14.67 -2.75
C THR A 206 14.00 -15.02 -2.31
N ARG A 207 13.02 -14.92 -3.22
CA ARG A 207 11.65 -15.36 -2.95
C ARG A 207 11.73 -16.81 -2.42
N PRO A 208 11.21 -17.10 -1.21
CA PRO A 208 11.27 -18.47 -0.69
C PRO A 208 10.62 -19.40 -1.72
N PRO A 209 11.22 -20.57 -2.01
CA PRO A 209 10.64 -21.51 -2.96
C PRO A 209 9.23 -21.84 -2.48
N LEU A 210 8.23 -21.62 -3.34
CA LEU A 210 6.87 -22.02 -3.03
C LEU A 210 6.87 -23.56 -2.92
N THR A 211 6.32 -24.10 -1.85
CA THR A 211 6.10 -25.55 -1.71
C THR A 211 4.61 -25.84 -1.76
N ASP A 212 4.21 -27.00 -2.27
CA ASP A 212 2.83 -27.47 -2.13
C ASP A 212 2.52 -27.90 -0.68
N SER A 213 1.28 -28.37 -0.43
CA SER A 213 0.82 -28.86 0.88
C SER A 213 1.66 -30.00 1.45
N ASP A 214 2.35 -30.74 0.57
CA ASP A 214 3.20 -31.88 0.91
C ASP A 214 4.69 -31.49 1.02
N GLY A 215 5.01 -30.20 0.93
CA GLY A 215 6.38 -29.68 1.03
C GLY A 215 7.22 -29.86 -0.24
N VAL A 216 6.61 -30.23 -1.37
CA VAL A 216 7.32 -30.39 -2.65
C VAL A 216 7.59 -29.01 -3.24
N PRO A 217 8.85 -28.67 -3.58
CA PRO A 217 9.18 -27.39 -4.20
C PRO A 217 8.49 -27.27 -5.56
N LEU A 218 7.67 -26.23 -5.70
CA LEU A 218 7.07 -25.82 -6.96
C LEU A 218 8.19 -25.34 -7.90
N LEU A 219 7.99 -25.57 -9.20
CA LEU A 219 8.92 -25.06 -10.21
C LEU A 219 8.92 -23.53 -10.15
N ASN A 220 10.08 -22.94 -9.83
CA ASN A 220 10.27 -21.51 -9.97
C ASN A 220 10.25 -21.16 -11.45
N GLY A 221 9.34 -20.28 -11.84
CA GLY A 221 9.29 -19.72 -13.19
C GLY A 221 10.46 -18.81 -13.51
N SER A 222 10.60 -18.53 -14.79
CA SER A 222 11.52 -17.55 -15.39
C SER A 222 10.99 -16.12 -15.30
N GLU A 223 10.13 -15.83 -14.33
CA GLU A 223 9.42 -14.57 -14.28
C GLU A 223 10.42 -13.41 -14.14
N PRO A 224 10.36 -12.40 -15.02
CA PRO A 224 11.28 -11.29 -14.93
C PRO A 224 11.00 -10.46 -13.68
N ILE A 225 12.06 -10.18 -12.92
CA ILE A 225 12.09 -9.09 -11.95
C ILE A 225 12.09 -7.79 -12.76
N LEU A 226 11.17 -6.87 -12.44
CA LEU A 226 11.05 -5.62 -13.21
C LEU A 226 12.20 -4.66 -12.89
N LEU A 227 12.61 -4.59 -11.61
CA LEU A 227 13.72 -3.76 -11.14
C LEU A 227 14.61 -4.57 -10.20
N ASP A 228 15.86 -4.78 -10.59
CA ASP A 228 16.83 -5.45 -9.71
C ASP A 228 17.33 -4.49 -8.61
N LEU A 229 17.94 -5.06 -7.57
CA LEU A 229 18.60 -4.29 -6.51
C LEU A 229 19.61 -3.26 -7.05
N PRO A 230 20.55 -3.61 -7.96
CA PRO A 230 21.49 -2.66 -8.56
C PRO A 230 20.91 -1.88 -9.76
N SER A 231 19.60 -1.64 -9.79
CA SER A 231 18.99 -0.88 -10.87
C SER A 231 19.48 0.58 -10.87
N PRO A 232 19.93 1.13 -12.01
CA PRO A 232 20.31 2.53 -12.11
C PRO A 232 19.12 3.49 -11.89
N LEU A 233 17.88 3.02 -11.98
CA LEU A 233 16.69 3.79 -11.61
C LEU A 233 16.61 4.02 -10.09
N ARG A 234 17.28 3.20 -9.28
CA ARG A 234 17.43 3.38 -7.82
C ARG A 234 18.64 4.25 -7.45
N GLU A 235 19.51 4.55 -8.41
CA GLU A 235 20.77 5.26 -8.21
C GLU A 235 20.85 6.55 -9.06
N VAL A 236 19.72 7.24 -9.27
CA VAL A 236 19.70 8.46 -10.10
C VAL A 236 20.55 9.57 -9.42
N PRO A 237 21.61 10.08 -10.07
CA PRO A 237 22.48 11.10 -9.49
C PRO A 237 21.73 12.40 -9.18
N VAL A 238 22.11 13.06 -8.09
CA VAL A 238 21.60 14.40 -7.73
C VAL A 238 21.90 15.49 -8.77
N THR A 239 22.81 15.22 -9.71
CA THR A 239 23.14 16.12 -10.83
C THR A 239 22.09 16.10 -11.94
N VAL A 240 21.22 15.09 -11.99
CA VAL A 240 20.13 15.02 -12.96
C VAL A 240 19.14 16.15 -12.66
N ALA A 241 18.77 16.91 -13.70
CA ALA A 241 17.85 18.03 -13.53
C ALA A 241 16.51 17.56 -12.93
N TYR A 242 15.99 18.36 -12.00
CA TYR A 242 14.85 18.02 -11.13
C TYR A 242 13.66 17.38 -11.87
N HIS A 243 13.27 17.97 -13.00
CA HIS A 243 12.14 17.45 -13.79
C HIS A 243 12.36 16.02 -14.30
N PHE A 244 13.60 15.67 -14.69
CA PHE A 244 13.92 14.32 -15.12
C PHE A 244 14.01 13.36 -13.94
N SER A 245 14.55 13.80 -12.79
CA SER A 245 14.57 12.96 -11.59
C SER A 245 13.17 12.61 -11.11
N GLU A 246 12.21 13.54 -11.19
CA GLU A 246 10.79 13.26 -10.87
C GLU A 246 10.19 12.20 -11.80
N LEU A 247 10.48 12.28 -13.10
CA LEU A 247 9.97 11.31 -14.08
C LEU A 247 10.60 9.92 -13.87
N LEU A 248 11.90 9.86 -13.61
CA LEU A 248 12.60 8.61 -13.33
C LEU A 248 12.11 7.98 -12.02
N ASP A 249 11.89 8.77 -10.97
CA ASP A 249 11.33 8.29 -9.71
C ASP A 249 9.88 7.82 -9.88
N ALA A 250 9.06 8.53 -10.66
CA ALA A 250 7.72 8.09 -10.99
C ALA A 250 7.73 6.76 -11.76
N ILE A 251 8.66 6.57 -12.70
CA ILE A 251 8.84 5.28 -13.40
C ILE A 251 9.23 4.19 -12.41
N ARG A 252 10.26 4.43 -11.59
CA ARG A 252 10.72 3.49 -10.54
C ARG A 252 9.55 3.05 -9.67
N PHE A 253 8.85 4.01 -9.06
CA PHE A 253 7.77 3.75 -8.12
C PHE A 253 6.65 2.90 -8.75
N ASN A 254 6.18 3.26 -9.95
CA ASN A 254 5.10 2.51 -10.59
C ASN A 254 5.54 1.09 -10.99
N VAL A 255 6.81 0.90 -11.35
CA VAL A 255 7.35 -0.40 -11.72
C VAL A 255 7.52 -1.31 -10.49
N GLU A 256 8.02 -0.77 -9.38
CA GLU A 256 8.08 -1.51 -8.10
C GLU A 256 6.69 -1.90 -7.62
N PHE A 257 5.73 -0.99 -7.74
CA PHE A 257 4.35 -1.27 -7.37
C PHE A 257 3.70 -2.34 -8.26
N MET A 258 3.95 -2.30 -9.58
CA MET A 258 3.55 -3.38 -10.50
C MET A 258 4.18 -4.72 -10.12
N ASP A 259 5.45 -4.72 -9.69
CA ASP A 259 6.14 -5.94 -9.24
C ASP A 259 5.51 -6.52 -7.98
N ILE A 260 5.28 -5.70 -6.97
CA ILE A 260 4.64 -6.10 -5.71
C ILE A 260 3.21 -6.61 -5.94
N ALA A 261 2.39 -5.84 -6.67
CA ALA A 261 1.00 -6.18 -6.92
C ALA A 261 0.88 -7.49 -7.72
N TYR A 262 1.67 -7.65 -8.79
CA TYR A 262 1.62 -8.86 -9.59
C TYR A 262 2.19 -10.08 -8.85
N ALA A 263 3.28 -9.93 -8.08
CA ALA A 263 3.84 -11.03 -7.31
C ALA A 263 2.86 -11.55 -6.24
N ARG A 264 2.19 -10.63 -5.52
CA ARG A 264 1.12 -10.99 -4.57
C ARG A 264 -0.03 -11.69 -5.28
N LEU A 265 -0.54 -11.08 -6.35
CA LEU A 265 -1.62 -11.65 -7.16
C LEU A 265 -1.27 -13.06 -7.63
N ARG A 266 -0.11 -13.25 -8.24
CA ARG A 266 0.36 -14.53 -8.75
C ARG A 266 0.47 -15.58 -7.66
N ASN A 267 1.05 -15.24 -6.51
CA ASN A 267 1.20 -16.17 -5.39
C ASN A 267 -0.17 -16.59 -4.84
N GLU A 268 -1.08 -15.64 -4.64
CA GLU A 268 -2.44 -15.93 -4.18
C GLU A 268 -3.20 -16.76 -5.22
N LEU A 269 -3.15 -16.42 -6.51
CA LEU A 269 -3.75 -17.21 -7.59
C LEU A 269 -3.18 -18.63 -7.71
N THR A 270 -1.88 -18.80 -7.41
CA THR A 270 -1.25 -20.11 -7.30
C THR A 270 -1.88 -20.90 -6.16
N GLN A 271 -1.94 -20.31 -4.96
CA GLN A 271 -2.52 -20.95 -3.78
C GLN A 271 -3.99 -21.34 -4.02
N VAL A 272 -4.79 -20.45 -4.59
CA VAL A 272 -6.21 -20.70 -4.88
C VAL A 272 -6.42 -21.84 -5.88
N ALA A 273 -5.49 -22.01 -6.83
CA ALA A 273 -5.56 -23.11 -7.77
C ALA A 273 -5.18 -24.46 -7.13
N LEU A 274 -4.28 -24.46 -6.14
CA LEU A 274 -3.79 -25.67 -5.48
C LEU A 274 -4.65 -26.10 -4.29
N ASP A 275 -5.12 -25.13 -3.52
CA ASP A 275 -5.96 -25.30 -2.33
C ASP A 275 -7.12 -24.30 -2.42
N PRO A 276 -8.19 -24.62 -3.19
CA PRO A 276 -9.33 -23.74 -3.34
C PRO A 276 -9.96 -23.41 -1.99
N PRO A 277 -10.24 -22.13 -1.68
CA PRO A 277 -10.80 -21.76 -0.39
C PRO A 277 -12.21 -22.34 -0.20
N PRO A 278 -12.64 -22.54 1.06
CA PRO A 278 -14.03 -22.86 1.35
C PRO A 278 -14.95 -21.69 0.92
N GLY A 279 -16.22 -22.01 0.65
CA GLY A 279 -17.17 -21.07 0.02
C GLY A 279 -17.37 -19.75 0.77
N ASP A 280 -17.29 -19.76 2.09
CA ASP A 280 -17.40 -18.59 2.96
C ASP A 280 -16.21 -17.61 2.86
N GLN A 281 -15.03 -18.11 2.45
CA GLN A 281 -13.82 -17.31 2.28
C GLN A 281 -13.64 -16.76 0.85
N ILE A 282 -14.42 -17.25 -0.12
CA ILE A 282 -14.31 -16.82 -1.53
C ILE A 282 -14.45 -15.30 -1.65
N SER A 283 -15.41 -14.69 -0.95
CA SER A 283 -15.69 -13.25 -1.09
C SER A 283 -14.48 -12.38 -0.67
N SER A 284 -13.92 -12.63 0.51
CA SER A 284 -12.79 -11.86 1.05
C SER A 284 -11.52 -12.06 0.23
N MET A 285 -11.26 -13.30 -0.20
CA MET A 285 -10.16 -13.61 -1.12
C MET A 285 -10.34 -12.92 -2.47
N SER A 286 -11.52 -13.00 -3.06
CA SER A 286 -11.81 -12.43 -4.38
C SER A 286 -11.59 -10.92 -4.41
N ALA A 287 -12.00 -10.23 -3.34
CA ALA A 287 -11.77 -8.79 -3.20
C ALA A 287 -10.28 -8.44 -3.23
N ARG A 288 -9.43 -9.21 -2.53
CA ARG A 288 -7.97 -9.01 -2.53
C ARG A 288 -7.34 -9.26 -3.89
N LEU A 289 -7.68 -10.38 -4.53
CA LEU A 289 -7.18 -10.74 -5.87
C LEU A 289 -7.54 -9.67 -6.91
N LEU A 290 -8.80 -9.24 -6.92
CA LEU A 290 -9.26 -8.19 -7.84
C LEU A 290 -8.59 -6.85 -7.52
N HIS A 291 -8.38 -6.53 -6.24
CA HIS A 291 -7.69 -5.32 -5.83
C HIS A 291 -6.24 -5.29 -6.34
N ASP A 292 -5.49 -6.38 -6.23
CA ASP A 292 -4.12 -6.46 -6.72
C ASP A 292 -4.07 -6.40 -8.26
N ALA A 293 -5.02 -7.04 -8.95
CA ALA A 293 -5.15 -6.95 -10.40
C ALA A 293 -5.40 -5.51 -10.86
N TRP A 294 -6.34 -4.80 -10.23
CA TRP A 294 -6.61 -3.40 -10.53
C TRP A 294 -5.46 -2.47 -10.16
N SER A 295 -4.80 -2.73 -9.04
CA SER A 295 -3.60 -2.01 -8.59
C SER A 295 -2.49 -2.08 -9.63
N TYR A 296 -2.29 -3.25 -10.24
CA TYR A 296 -1.38 -3.42 -11.37
C TYR A 296 -1.79 -2.60 -12.59
N VAL A 297 -3.07 -2.63 -12.98
CA VAL A 297 -3.60 -1.85 -14.12
C VAL A 297 -3.41 -0.34 -13.91
N ASP A 298 -3.72 0.16 -12.71
CA ASP A 298 -3.58 1.57 -12.36
C ASP A 298 -2.11 2.01 -12.40
N ALA A 299 -1.20 1.18 -11.89
CA ALA A 299 0.24 1.45 -11.93
C ALA A 299 0.81 1.40 -13.36
N LEU A 300 0.34 0.49 -14.20
CA LEU A 300 0.72 0.41 -15.62
C LEU A 300 0.34 1.69 -16.38
N ALA A 301 -0.87 2.21 -16.17
CA ALA A 301 -1.32 3.45 -16.80
C ALA A 301 -0.48 4.67 -16.35
N ARG A 302 -0.10 4.73 -15.07
CA ARG A 302 0.80 5.77 -14.53
C ARG A 302 2.22 5.63 -15.08
N PHE A 303 2.74 4.41 -15.16
CA PHE A 303 4.03 4.11 -15.78
C PHE A 303 4.06 4.61 -17.22
N GLU A 304 3.05 4.29 -18.04
CA GLU A 304 3.01 4.73 -19.44
C GLU A 304 3.03 6.26 -19.56
N ASN A 305 2.24 6.96 -18.73
CA ASN A 305 2.21 8.41 -18.71
C ASN A 305 3.58 9.01 -18.36
N ALA A 306 4.28 8.46 -17.36
CA ALA A 306 5.62 8.91 -17.00
C ALA A 306 6.64 8.58 -18.10
N TYR A 307 6.58 7.37 -18.65
CA TYR A 307 7.49 6.89 -19.69
C TYR A 307 7.37 7.71 -20.98
N LYS A 308 6.15 8.02 -21.44
CA LYS A 308 5.91 8.87 -22.62
C LYS A 308 6.43 10.29 -22.47
N ARG A 309 6.43 10.83 -21.24
CA ARG A 309 6.98 12.16 -20.95
C ARG A 309 8.50 12.16 -20.94
N LEU A 310 9.12 11.06 -20.51
CA LEU A 310 10.57 10.90 -20.52
C LEU A 310 11.11 10.66 -21.93
N VAL A 311 10.46 9.78 -22.69
CA VAL A 311 10.90 9.36 -24.03
C VAL A 311 10.28 10.28 -25.09
N THR A 312 10.98 11.35 -25.45
CA THR A 312 10.52 12.34 -26.44
C THR A 312 10.45 11.78 -27.87
N ARG A 313 11.21 10.73 -28.17
CA ARG A 313 11.16 9.98 -29.42
C ARG A 313 11.06 8.49 -29.11
N PRO A 314 9.89 7.86 -29.30
CA PRO A 314 9.78 6.42 -29.09
C PRO A 314 10.80 5.71 -29.97
N ALA A 315 11.46 4.68 -29.43
CA ALA A 315 12.28 3.79 -30.24
C ALA A 315 11.39 3.19 -31.35
N ASP A 316 11.94 3.05 -32.55
CA ASP A 316 11.23 2.39 -33.64
C ASP A 316 10.85 0.96 -33.17
N PRO A 317 9.61 0.52 -33.40
CA PRO A 317 9.16 -0.78 -32.95
C PRO A 317 10.04 -1.87 -33.57
N THR A 318 10.62 -2.70 -32.71
CA THR A 318 11.32 -3.91 -33.15
C THR A 318 10.34 -5.08 -33.10
N PRO A 319 10.54 -6.15 -33.89
CA PRO A 319 9.68 -7.34 -33.84
C PRO A 319 9.57 -7.96 -32.44
N THR A 320 10.55 -7.70 -31.56
CA THR A 320 10.62 -8.23 -30.19
C THR A 320 10.02 -7.30 -29.14
N VAL A 321 9.82 -6.01 -29.44
CA VAL A 321 9.27 -5.02 -28.50
C VAL A 321 8.14 -4.25 -29.21
N PRO A 322 6.86 -4.64 -29.02
CA PRO A 322 5.74 -3.94 -29.64
C PRO A 322 5.66 -2.49 -29.12
N PRO A 323 4.94 -1.56 -29.78
CA PRO A 323 4.69 -0.22 -29.26
C PRO A 323 4.03 -0.23 -27.87
N LEU A 324 4.37 0.74 -27.00
CA LEU A 324 3.81 0.81 -25.64
C LEU A 324 2.30 1.04 -25.67
N GLU A 325 1.85 1.86 -26.61
CA GLU A 325 0.44 2.14 -26.86
C GLU A 325 -0.34 0.86 -27.15
N GLY A 326 0.23 -0.05 -27.95
CA GLY A 326 -0.42 -1.33 -28.28
C GLY A 326 -0.54 -2.25 -27.06
N VAL A 327 0.46 -2.25 -26.18
CA VAL A 327 0.44 -3.03 -24.93
C VAL A 327 -0.56 -2.46 -23.93
N CYS A 328 -0.65 -1.13 -23.82
CA CYS A 328 -1.50 -0.46 -22.84
C CYS A 328 -2.94 -0.22 -23.30
N ALA A 329 -3.24 -0.24 -24.60
CA ALA A 329 -4.58 0.03 -25.12
C ALA A 329 -5.69 -0.82 -24.46
N PRO A 330 -5.54 -2.15 -24.26
CA PRO A 330 -6.55 -2.94 -23.57
C PRO A 330 -6.77 -2.51 -22.11
N PHE A 331 -5.71 -2.04 -21.44
CA PHE A 331 -5.78 -1.59 -20.05
C PHE A 331 -6.49 -0.23 -19.92
N HIS A 332 -6.29 0.68 -20.87
CA HIS A 332 -7.06 1.93 -20.93
C HIS A 332 -8.55 1.68 -21.14
N ALA A 333 -8.90 0.75 -22.04
CA ALA A 333 -10.29 0.36 -22.25
C ALA A 333 -10.92 -0.21 -20.96
N LEU A 334 -10.19 -1.03 -20.20
CA LEU A 334 -10.64 -1.49 -18.88
C LEU A 334 -10.83 -0.34 -17.89
N LEU A 335 -9.90 0.62 -17.81
CA LEU A 335 -10.01 1.78 -16.93
C LEU A 335 -11.19 2.69 -17.30
N GLU A 336 -11.43 2.90 -18.59
CA GLU A 336 -12.56 3.66 -19.09
C GLU A 336 -13.88 2.99 -18.72
N LEU A 337 -14.00 1.66 -18.91
CA LEU A 337 -15.19 0.91 -18.52
C LEU A 337 -15.39 0.91 -16.99
N ARG A 338 -14.32 0.76 -16.19
CA ARG A 338 -14.38 0.88 -14.73
C ARG A 338 -14.90 2.26 -14.30
N GLY A 339 -14.42 3.33 -14.95
CA GLY A 339 -14.86 4.71 -14.68
C GLY A 339 -16.33 4.96 -15.07
N LYS A 340 -16.84 4.25 -16.08
CA LYS A 340 -18.25 4.33 -16.51
C LYS A 340 -19.19 3.43 -15.69
N GLY A 341 -18.67 2.39 -15.05
CA GLY A 341 -19.43 1.20 -14.61
C GLY A 341 -20.00 1.17 -13.19
N LEU A 342 -19.82 2.21 -12.35
CA LEU A 342 -20.45 2.22 -11.02
C LEU A 342 -21.98 2.49 -10.96
N PRO A 343 -22.66 3.15 -11.92
CA PRO A 343 -24.11 3.41 -11.77
C PRO A 343 -25.02 2.22 -12.13
N LEU A 344 -24.52 1.17 -12.78
CA LEU A 344 -25.36 0.09 -13.34
C LEU A 344 -25.83 -0.95 -12.30
N ALA A 345 -25.29 -0.92 -11.08
CA ALA A 345 -25.75 -1.81 -10.00
C ALA A 345 -27.06 -1.34 -9.34
N GLU A 346 -27.40 -0.05 -9.45
CA GLU A 346 -28.51 0.55 -8.71
C GLU A 346 -29.85 0.55 -9.45
N THR A 347 -29.86 0.37 -10.78
CA THR A 347 -31.08 0.58 -11.58
C THR A 347 -32.08 -0.59 -11.57
N GLY A 348 -31.81 -1.69 -10.86
CA GLY A 348 -32.79 -2.76 -10.60
C GLY A 348 -33.33 -3.52 -11.83
N GLU A 349 -33.01 -3.07 -13.04
CA GLU A 349 -33.39 -3.75 -14.27
C GLU A 349 -32.48 -4.95 -14.49
N SER A 350 -33.11 -6.10 -14.66
CA SER A 350 -32.52 -7.40 -14.99
C SER A 350 -31.94 -7.39 -16.41
N ALA A 351 -30.91 -6.57 -16.64
CA ALA A 351 -30.13 -6.64 -17.85
C ALA A 351 -29.28 -7.93 -17.79
N PRO A 352 -29.46 -8.89 -18.70
CA PRO A 352 -28.65 -10.11 -18.76
C PRO A 352 -27.17 -9.85 -19.06
N GLU A 353 -26.79 -8.61 -19.35
CA GLU A 353 -25.42 -8.17 -19.64
C GLU A 353 -24.84 -7.35 -18.48
N ARG A 354 -24.98 -7.83 -17.24
CA ARG A 354 -24.26 -7.22 -16.12
C ARG A 354 -22.76 -7.36 -16.39
N VAL A 355 -22.09 -6.21 -16.47
CA VAL A 355 -20.67 -6.11 -16.73
C VAL A 355 -19.90 -6.53 -15.48
N PHE A 356 -19.69 -7.83 -15.32
CA PHE A 356 -18.90 -8.36 -14.22
C PHE A 356 -17.41 -8.27 -14.53
N THR A 357 -16.61 -7.95 -13.51
CA THR A 357 -15.17 -8.11 -13.61
C THR A 357 -14.84 -9.59 -13.49
N GLU A 358 -14.16 -10.13 -14.48
CA GLU A 358 -13.68 -11.50 -14.50
C GLU A 358 -12.14 -11.51 -14.50
N LEU A 359 -11.56 -12.29 -13.59
CA LEU A 359 -10.15 -12.60 -13.52
C LEU A 359 -9.96 -14.07 -13.90
N SER A 360 -9.20 -14.35 -14.94
CA SER A 360 -8.88 -15.71 -15.37
C SER A 360 -7.37 -15.92 -15.40
N TRP A 361 -6.92 -17.14 -15.12
CA TRP A 361 -5.49 -17.48 -15.11
C TRP A 361 -5.27 -18.97 -15.39
N MET A 362 -4.01 -19.33 -15.59
CA MET A 362 -3.58 -20.72 -15.66
C MET A 362 -2.54 -21.00 -14.58
N THR A 363 -2.73 -22.09 -13.83
CA THR A 363 -1.75 -22.60 -12.88
C THR A 363 -1.33 -23.99 -13.31
N ALA A 364 -0.05 -24.21 -13.52
CA ALA A 364 0.53 -25.50 -13.85
C ALA A 364 1.49 -25.95 -12.76
N VAL A 365 1.44 -27.23 -12.42
CA VAL A 365 2.37 -27.87 -11.48
C VAL A 365 2.84 -29.21 -12.02
N LYS A 366 4.04 -29.61 -11.60
CA LYS A 366 4.65 -30.86 -12.02
C LYS A 366 4.43 -31.94 -10.96
N LEU A 367 3.31 -32.66 -11.08
CA LEU A 367 3.02 -33.85 -10.28
C LEU A 367 3.67 -35.06 -10.94
N ARG A 368 4.86 -35.48 -10.50
CA ARG A 368 5.60 -36.58 -11.17
C ARG A 368 4.69 -37.80 -11.41
N PRO A 369 4.59 -38.34 -12.66
CA PRO A 369 5.35 -38.01 -13.86
C PRO A 369 4.70 -36.98 -14.82
N GLN A 370 3.55 -36.41 -14.49
CA GLN A 370 2.74 -35.57 -15.39
C GLN A 370 2.83 -34.08 -15.03
N VAL A 371 2.62 -33.22 -16.03
CA VAL A 371 2.35 -31.80 -15.79
C VAL A 371 0.84 -31.64 -15.83
N VAL A 372 0.26 -31.15 -14.74
CA VAL A 372 -1.16 -30.82 -14.66
C VAL A 372 -1.27 -29.30 -14.73
N ALA A 373 -2.23 -28.82 -15.52
CA ALA A 373 -2.54 -27.40 -15.61
C ALA A 373 -4.04 -27.18 -15.41
N TRP A 374 -4.37 -26.24 -14.54
CA TRP A 374 -5.72 -25.79 -14.30
C TRP A 374 -5.90 -24.42 -14.94
N ARG A 375 -7.04 -24.26 -15.62
CA ARG A 375 -7.54 -22.94 -15.98
C ARG A 375 -8.57 -22.55 -14.93
N CYS A 376 -8.33 -21.43 -14.28
CA CYS A 376 -9.17 -20.93 -13.21
C CYS A 376 -9.84 -19.63 -13.66
N VAL A 377 -11.06 -19.41 -13.18
CA VAL A 377 -11.85 -18.22 -13.49
C VAL A 377 -12.53 -17.77 -12.21
N LEU A 378 -12.38 -16.49 -11.90
CA LEU A 378 -13.02 -15.81 -10.80
C LEU A 378 -13.88 -14.67 -11.34
N ARG A 379 -15.19 -14.71 -11.06
CA ARG A 379 -16.15 -13.67 -11.45
C ARG A 379 -16.63 -12.92 -10.22
N ALA A 380 -16.45 -11.61 -10.23
CA ALA A 380 -16.98 -10.76 -9.16
C ALA A 380 -18.51 -10.66 -9.28
N GLY A 381 -19.24 -10.87 -8.19
CA GLY A 381 -20.67 -10.53 -8.12
C GLY A 381 -21.66 -11.51 -8.77
N THR A 382 -21.23 -12.70 -9.17
CA THR A 382 -22.13 -13.76 -9.67
C THR A 382 -22.37 -14.80 -8.58
N LEU A 383 -23.63 -14.95 -8.13
CA LEU A 383 -23.98 -15.92 -7.10
C LEU A 383 -24.33 -17.32 -7.65
N TYR A 384 -24.65 -17.49 -8.94
CA TYR A 384 -25.45 -18.67 -9.35
C TYR A 384 -25.19 -19.31 -10.72
N GLU A 385 -24.21 -18.88 -11.52
CA GLU A 385 -23.93 -19.54 -12.81
C GLU A 385 -22.49 -20.10 -12.83
N GLU A 386 -22.38 -21.43 -12.90
CA GLU A 386 -21.13 -22.08 -13.26
C GLU A 386 -20.65 -21.50 -14.60
N PRO A 387 -19.42 -20.99 -14.69
CA PRO A 387 -18.92 -20.46 -15.95
C PRO A 387 -18.91 -21.57 -17.00
N GLU A 388 -19.44 -21.29 -18.21
CA GLU A 388 -19.31 -22.24 -19.32
C GLU A 388 -17.83 -22.60 -19.49
N PRO A 389 -17.48 -23.90 -19.53
CA PRO A 389 -16.13 -24.30 -19.80
C PRO A 389 -15.72 -23.78 -21.18
N PRO A 390 -14.50 -23.27 -21.33
CA PRO A 390 -14.03 -22.76 -22.60
C PRO A 390 -14.05 -23.87 -23.65
N LYS A 391 -14.68 -23.59 -24.80
CA LYS A 391 -14.82 -24.54 -25.91
C LYS A 391 -13.52 -24.71 -26.70
N GLU A 392 -12.64 -23.72 -26.65
CA GLU A 392 -11.39 -23.69 -27.40
C GLU A 392 -10.20 -24.12 -26.54
N PRO A 393 -9.26 -24.92 -27.09
CA PRO A 393 -8.03 -25.28 -26.41
C PRO A 393 -7.17 -24.04 -26.19
N VAL A 394 -6.61 -23.88 -24.98
CA VAL A 394 -5.69 -22.79 -24.69
C VAL A 394 -4.29 -23.14 -25.22
N LEU A 395 -3.87 -22.48 -26.29
CA LEU A 395 -2.52 -22.61 -26.86
C LEU A 395 -1.65 -21.45 -26.37
N THR A 396 -1.01 -21.61 -25.21
CA THR A 396 -0.11 -20.60 -24.65
C THR A 396 1.16 -21.24 -24.07
N THR A 397 2.24 -20.47 -24.03
CA THR A 397 3.44 -20.83 -23.25
C THR A 397 3.24 -20.32 -21.83
N LEU A 398 3.40 -21.20 -20.84
CA LEU A 398 3.18 -20.89 -19.43
C LEU A 398 4.50 -20.79 -18.68
N ASP A 399 4.61 -19.73 -17.88
CA ASP A 399 5.67 -19.54 -16.91
C ASP A 399 5.24 -20.00 -15.50
N PHE A 400 5.84 -21.09 -15.02
CA PHE A 400 5.42 -21.79 -13.81
C PHE A 400 5.57 -20.95 -12.53
N PRO A 401 4.69 -21.09 -11.52
CA PRO A 401 3.52 -21.97 -11.51
C PRO A 401 2.28 -21.33 -12.12
N THR A 402 2.14 -20.01 -12.05
CA THR A 402 0.96 -19.28 -12.55
C THR A 402 1.34 -18.23 -13.59
N ASP A 403 0.59 -18.20 -14.69
CA ASP A 403 0.74 -17.31 -15.84
C ASP A 403 -0.62 -17.11 -16.55
N ALA A 404 -0.64 -16.40 -17.68
CA ALA A 404 -1.85 -16.09 -18.44
C ALA A 404 -2.96 -15.43 -17.60
N VAL A 405 -2.55 -14.64 -16.59
CA VAL A 405 -3.45 -13.82 -15.77
C VAL A 405 -4.07 -12.73 -16.64
N VAL A 406 -5.38 -12.82 -16.84
CA VAL A 406 -6.18 -11.93 -17.69
C VAL A 406 -7.30 -11.32 -16.85
N LEU A 407 -7.36 -10.00 -16.85
CA LEU A 407 -8.47 -9.23 -16.29
C LEU A 407 -9.41 -8.83 -17.43
N SER A 408 -10.72 -8.95 -17.20
CA SER A 408 -11.71 -8.61 -18.21
C SER A 408 -12.97 -7.97 -17.61
N ILE A 409 -13.59 -7.13 -18.43
CA ILE A 409 -14.85 -6.46 -18.18
C ILE A 409 -15.65 -6.57 -19.48
N GLY A 410 -16.72 -7.37 -19.48
CA GLY A 410 -17.47 -7.69 -20.71
C GLY A 410 -16.56 -8.30 -21.78
N GLU A 411 -16.54 -7.70 -22.97
CA GLU A 411 -15.70 -8.15 -24.09
C GLU A 411 -14.25 -7.65 -24.01
N THR A 412 -13.97 -6.67 -23.15
CA THR A 412 -12.63 -6.09 -23.03
C THR A 412 -11.75 -6.96 -22.14
N ARG A 413 -10.58 -7.38 -22.63
CA ARG A 413 -9.65 -8.25 -21.93
C ARG A 413 -8.23 -7.68 -21.96
N ALA A 414 -7.53 -7.72 -20.84
CA ALA A 414 -6.13 -7.35 -20.75
C ALA A 414 -5.31 -8.45 -20.06
N ASN A 415 -4.20 -8.87 -20.69
CA ASN A 415 -3.32 -9.90 -20.15
C ASN A 415 -2.18 -9.25 -19.34
N LEU A 416 -2.27 -9.35 -18.02
CA LEU A 416 -1.33 -8.76 -17.07
C LEU A 416 0.05 -9.42 -17.19
N SER A 417 0.08 -10.73 -17.47
CA SER A 417 1.33 -11.50 -17.57
C SER A 417 2.14 -11.13 -18.81
N THR A 418 1.45 -10.96 -19.94
CA THR A 418 2.08 -10.50 -21.19
C THR A 418 2.55 -9.06 -21.06
N SER A 419 1.73 -8.16 -20.49
CA SER A 419 2.15 -6.76 -20.32
C SER A 419 3.36 -6.65 -19.40
N ARG A 420 3.44 -7.44 -18.33
CA ARG A 420 4.57 -7.49 -17.42
C ARG A 420 5.88 -7.80 -18.13
N ARG A 421 5.92 -8.81 -19.00
CA ARG A 421 7.11 -9.13 -19.81
C ARG A 421 7.51 -7.98 -20.73
N HIS A 422 6.52 -7.31 -21.34
CA HIS A 422 6.76 -6.14 -22.17
C HIS A 422 7.29 -4.93 -21.39
N ILE A 423 6.85 -4.74 -20.15
CA ILE A 423 7.38 -3.71 -19.25
C ILE A 423 8.81 -4.06 -18.85
N ALA A 424 9.09 -5.31 -18.47
CA ALA A 424 10.45 -5.74 -18.14
C ALA A 424 11.45 -5.39 -19.25
N LEU A 425 11.15 -5.74 -20.51
CA LEU A 425 12.01 -5.41 -21.66
C LEU A 425 12.27 -3.90 -21.81
N ARG A 426 11.25 -3.06 -21.57
CA ARG A 426 11.41 -1.60 -21.63
C ARG A 426 12.24 -1.06 -20.49
N ILE A 427 12.07 -1.59 -19.29
CA ILE A 427 12.85 -1.17 -18.13
C ILE A 427 14.31 -1.54 -18.35
N ARG A 428 14.63 -2.75 -18.83
CA ARG A 428 16.02 -3.09 -19.17
C ARG A 428 16.61 -2.16 -20.22
N HIS A 429 15.87 -1.86 -21.27
CA HIS A 429 16.31 -0.89 -22.27
C HIS A 429 16.54 0.50 -21.69
N LEU A 430 15.66 0.98 -20.81
CA LEU A 430 15.81 2.26 -20.13
C LEU A 430 17.00 2.26 -19.17
N GLU A 431 17.20 1.20 -18.39
CA GLU A 431 18.34 1.02 -17.49
C GLU A 431 19.68 1.04 -18.25
N GLU A 432 19.74 0.39 -19.41
CA GLU A 432 20.91 0.43 -20.30
C GLU A 432 21.21 1.86 -20.76
N GLN A 433 20.19 2.60 -21.21
CA GLN A 433 20.35 4.00 -21.63
C GLN A 433 20.82 4.89 -20.48
N ILE A 434 20.21 4.75 -19.30
CA ILE A 434 20.58 5.50 -18.10
C ILE A 434 22.02 5.18 -17.69
N THR A 435 22.40 3.91 -17.69
CA THR A 435 23.76 3.47 -17.35
C THR A 435 24.79 4.08 -18.31
N GLN A 436 24.50 4.08 -19.61
CA GLN A 436 25.36 4.71 -20.61
C GLN A 436 25.50 6.22 -20.36
N LEU A 437 24.39 6.91 -20.13
CA LEU A 437 24.39 8.35 -19.83
C LEU A 437 25.20 8.67 -18.56
N PHE A 438 24.99 7.92 -17.49
CA PHE A 438 25.69 8.16 -16.21
C PHE A 438 27.16 7.75 -16.24
N SER A 439 27.57 6.88 -17.18
CA SER A 439 28.97 6.48 -17.36
C SER A 439 29.82 7.52 -18.10
N GLN A 440 29.20 8.43 -18.86
CA GLN A 440 29.90 9.39 -19.71
C GLN A 440 30.36 10.65 -18.99
N GLU A 441 29.75 10.98 -17.84
CA GLU A 441 30.15 12.12 -17.03
C GLU A 441 30.84 11.65 -15.74
N PRO A 442 31.87 12.36 -15.23
CA PRO A 442 32.43 12.13 -13.91
C PRO A 442 31.45 12.60 -12.83
N HIS A 443 30.26 12.00 -12.79
CA HIS A 443 29.30 12.21 -11.73
C HIS A 443 29.75 11.40 -10.52
N SER A 444 30.04 12.10 -9.41
CA SER A 444 30.06 11.45 -8.11
C SER A 444 28.71 10.74 -7.95
N ARG A 445 28.71 9.40 -7.81
CA ARG A 445 27.51 8.61 -7.51
C ARG A 445 26.97 9.07 -6.15
N VAL A 446 26.07 10.04 -6.17
CA VAL A 446 25.33 10.49 -5.00
C VAL A 446 23.91 9.99 -5.21
N PHE A 447 23.42 9.18 -4.27
CA PHE A 447 22.05 8.68 -4.26
C PHE A 447 21.05 9.83 -4.45
N THR A 448 19.92 9.55 -5.12
CA THR A 448 18.80 10.49 -5.25
C THR A 448 18.46 11.18 -3.93
N ALA A 449 17.96 12.42 -4.01
CA ALA A 449 17.47 13.14 -2.84
C ALA A 449 16.29 12.44 -2.13
N SER A 450 15.58 11.52 -2.81
CA SER A 450 14.56 10.67 -2.19
C SER A 450 15.13 9.60 -1.25
N ASP A 451 16.41 9.22 -1.42
CA ASP A 451 17.05 8.12 -0.69
C ASP A 451 18.29 8.55 0.13
N SER A 452 18.67 9.84 0.10
CA SER A 452 19.82 10.37 0.86
C SER A 452 19.39 11.17 2.09
N LEU A 453 19.63 10.59 3.28
CA LEU A 453 19.57 11.31 4.56
C LEU A 453 21.00 11.49 5.09
N THR A 454 21.56 12.70 4.95
CA THR A 454 22.90 13.00 5.49
C THR A 454 22.87 13.16 7.01
N ARG A 455 23.48 12.21 7.73
CA ARG A 455 23.73 12.29 9.17
C ARG A 455 24.87 13.28 9.44
N ARG A 456 24.59 14.39 10.13
CA ARG A 456 25.63 15.25 10.74
C ARG A 456 25.67 15.02 12.25
N SER A 457 26.84 14.68 12.76
CA SER A 457 27.09 14.62 14.20
C SER A 457 27.09 16.03 14.78
N PHE A 458 26.18 16.31 15.72
CA PHE A 458 26.26 17.48 16.58
C PHE A 458 27.16 17.14 17.77
N VAL A 459 28.28 17.84 17.90
CA VAL A 459 28.99 17.93 19.18
C VAL A 459 28.24 18.95 20.01
N GLN A 460 27.64 18.49 21.09
CA GLN A 460 26.92 19.33 22.05
C GLN A 460 27.90 20.38 22.60
N ASP A 461 27.56 21.67 22.51
CA ASP A 461 28.34 22.72 23.15
C ASP A 461 28.30 22.46 24.67
N PRO A 462 29.45 22.22 25.34
CA PRO A 462 29.48 21.90 26.77
C PRO A 462 29.09 23.09 27.68
N ARG A 463 28.62 24.21 27.11
CA ARG A 463 28.21 25.41 27.84
C ARG A 463 26.69 25.64 27.90
N LEU A 464 25.88 24.70 27.41
CA LEU A 464 24.42 24.71 27.55
C LEU A 464 23.91 23.75 28.62
#